data_AF-A0A948JSL1-F1
#
_entry.id   AF-A0A948JSL1-F1
#
_cell.length_a   1.000
_cell.length_b   1.000
_cell.length_c   1.000
_cell.angle_alpha   90.00
_cell.angle_beta   90.00
_cell.angle_gamma   90.00
#
_symmetry.space_group_name_H-M   'P 1'
#
loop_
_entity.id
_entity.type
_entity.pdbx_description
1 polymer ?
#
loop_
_entity_poly.entity_id
_entity_poly.type
_entity_poly.pdbx_seq_one_letter_code
_entity_poly.pdbx_strand_id
1 'polypeptide(L)'
;EEDMFKVVEAVTPLLPEDKPRYLMGVGEIEQLKKCVSLGIDMFDCVLPMRIARHGTVLMSDGSQVRITKSEFQNDHSPIDPDSPSQFSRTHLKSYLSHLMRSNERLGETYAQMQNLGVTLIAMQELRKTIENDI
;
A
#
# COMPACT_ATOMS: atom_id res chain seq x y z
N GLU A 1 -3.25 -13.76 11.42
CA GLU A 1 -1.93 -13.20 11.05
C GLU A 1 -0.79 -13.92 11.74
N GLU A 2 -0.85 -14.08 13.06
CA GLU A 2 0.20 -14.76 13.84
C GLU A 2 0.55 -16.16 13.30
N ASP A 3 -0.45 -16.97 12.93
CA ASP A 3 -0.22 -18.30 12.36
C ASP A 3 0.48 -18.26 11.00
N MET A 4 0.16 -17.26 10.16
CA MET A 4 0.85 -17.07 8.88
C MET A 4 2.33 -16.79 9.12
N PHE A 5 2.66 -15.89 10.06
CA PHE A 5 4.05 -15.59 10.37
C PHE A 5 4.81 -16.80 10.93
N LYS A 6 4.19 -17.58 11.82
CA LYS A 6 4.78 -18.83 12.36
C LYS A 6 5.09 -19.83 11.25
N VAL A 7 4.19 -20.00 10.28
CA VAL A 7 4.40 -20.89 9.14
C VAL A 7 5.51 -20.36 8.23
N VAL A 8 5.51 -19.07 7.91
CA VAL A 8 6.57 -18.46 7.08
C VAL A 8 7.94 -18.60 7.74
N GLU A 9 8.04 -18.34 9.05
CA GLU A 9 9.27 -18.48 9.83
C GLU A 9 9.78 -19.93 9.85
N ALA A 10 8.88 -20.91 10.00
CA ALA A 10 9.25 -22.32 10.01
C ALA A 10 9.67 -22.85 8.62
N VAL A 11 9.04 -22.33 7.55
CA VAL A 11 9.22 -22.85 6.18
C VAL A 11 10.39 -22.19 5.46
N THR A 12 10.61 -20.88 5.66
CA THR A 12 11.61 -20.13 4.88
C THR A 12 13.04 -20.68 4.98
N PRO A 13 13.53 -21.14 6.16
CA PRO A 13 14.85 -21.78 6.28
C PRO A 13 14.97 -23.13 5.56
N LEU A 14 13.84 -23.76 5.21
CA LEU A 14 13.81 -25.05 4.48
C LEU A 14 13.87 -24.85 2.96
N LEU A 15 13.70 -23.61 2.47
CA LEU A 15 13.71 -23.28 1.05
C LEU A 15 15.15 -22.97 0.58
N PRO A 16 15.51 -23.31 -0.67
CA PRO A 16 16.85 -23.04 -1.21
C PRO A 16 17.25 -21.57 -1.07
N GLU A 17 18.46 -21.32 -0.56
CA GLU A 17 18.98 -19.95 -0.33
C GLU A 17 19.29 -19.19 -1.62
N ASP A 18 19.60 -19.91 -2.71
CA ASP A 18 19.99 -19.37 -4.01
C ASP A 18 18.79 -19.04 -4.92
N LYS A 19 17.55 -19.12 -4.40
CA LYS A 19 16.33 -18.90 -5.17
C LYS A 19 15.38 -17.90 -4.51
N PRO A 20 14.69 -17.04 -5.28
CA PRO A 20 13.67 -16.14 -4.76
C PRO A 20 12.52 -16.89 -4.09
N ARG A 21 12.03 -16.37 -2.98
CA ARG A 21 10.90 -16.89 -2.21
C ARG A 21 9.68 -15.99 -2.41
N TYR A 22 8.61 -16.58 -2.94
CA TYR A 22 7.38 -15.86 -3.29
C TYR A 22 6.25 -16.22 -2.32
N LEU A 23 5.72 -15.22 -1.59
CA LEU A 23 4.56 -15.38 -0.72
C LEU A 23 3.31 -14.84 -1.41
N MET A 24 2.41 -15.75 -1.77
CA MET A 24 1.22 -15.42 -2.56
C MET A 24 0.08 -14.83 -1.71
N GLY A 25 -0.54 -13.76 -2.20
CA GLY A 25 -1.79 -13.22 -1.64
C GLY A 25 -1.65 -12.32 -0.41
N VAL A 26 -0.44 -11.87 -0.07
CA VAL A 26 -0.16 -10.99 1.09
C VAL A 26 0.12 -9.57 0.61
N GLY A 27 -0.51 -8.56 1.21
CA GLY A 27 -0.50 -7.20 0.65
C GLY A 27 -0.63 -6.03 1.61
N GLU A 28 -0.84 -6.25 2.91
CA GLU A 28 -0.78 -5.16 3.88
C GLU A 28 0.68 -4.78 4.12
N ILE A 29 0.99 -3.47 4.14
CA ILE A 29 2.38 -2.97 4.21
C ILE A 29 3.13 -3.55 5.42
N GLU A 30 2.49 -3.65 6.58
CA GLU A 30 3.12 -4.23 7.78
C GLU A 30 3.37 -5.74 7.65
N GLN A 31 2.46 -6.47 6.98
CA GLN A 31 2.67 -7.89 6.67
C GLN A 31 3.84 -8.06 5.70
N LEU A 32 3.95 -7.21 4.67
CA LEU A 32 5.08 -7.24 3.73
C LEU A 32 6.41 -7.04 4.46
N LYS A 33 6.53 -6.00 5.29
CA LYS A 33 7.72 -5.72 6.10
C LYS A 33 8.09 -6.92 6.98
N LYS A 34 7.11 -7.49 7.68
CA LYS A 34 7.35 -8.65 8.55
C LYS A 34 7.80 -9.88 7.75
N CYS A 35 7.15 -10.20 6.63
CA CYS A 35 7.50 -11.36 5.82
C CYS A 35 8.87 -11.23 5.14
N VAL A 36 9.28 -10.01 4.75
CA VAL A 36 10.65 -9.76 4.28
C VAL A 36 11.67 -10.05 5.39
N SER A 37 11.40 -9.64 6.63
CA SER A 37 12.28 -9.99 7.77
C SER A 37 12.37 -11.50 8.04
N LEU A 38 11.42 -12.27 7.51
CA LEU A 38 11.42 -13.73 7.59
C LEU A 38 12.02 -14.41 6.34
N GLY A 39 12.53 -13.63 5.37
CA GLY A 39 13.25 -14.14 4.19
C GLY A 39 12.44 -14.24 2.90
N ILE A 40 11.24 -13.63 2.82
CA ILE A 40 10.44 -13.57 1.60
C ILE A 40 10.90 -12.44 0.68
N ASP A 41 10.97 -12.70 -0.63
CA ASP A 41 11.49 -11.78 -1.64
C ASP A 41 10.40 -11.17 -2.55
N MET A 42 9.30 -11.89 -2.76
CA MET A 42 8.25 -11.51 -3.71
C MET A 42 6.85 -11.65 -3.10
N PHE A 43 5.92 -10.81 -3.57
CA PHE A 43 4.54 -10.74 -3.10
C PHE A 43 3.58 -10.38 -4.24
N ASP A 44 2.33 -10.80 -4.10
CA ASP A 44 1.21 -10.32 -4.90
C ASP A 44 -0.02 -10.13 -4.01
N CYS A 45 -0.82 -9.09 -4.29
CA CYS A 45 -2.10 -8.93 -3.64
C CYS A 45 -3.00 -7.96 -4.39
N VAL A 46 -4.30 -8.26 -4.40
CA VAL A 46 -5.33 -7.35 -4.92
C VAL A 46 -5.72 -6.26 -3.92
N LEU A 47 -5.27 -6.35 -2.67
CA LEU A 47 -5.74 -5.53 -1.56
C LEU A 47 -5.64 -4.02 -1.83
N PRO A 48 -4.48 -3.45 -2.25
CA PRO A 48 -4.36 -2.00 -2.46
C PRO A 48 -5.39 -1.49 -3.47
N MET A 49 -5.63 -2.28 -4.53
CA MET A 49 -6.59 -1.96 -5.59
C MET A 49 -8.04 -2.15 -5.16
N ARG A 50 -8.32 -3.15 -4.33
CA ARG A 50 -9.67 -3.46 -3.85
C ARG A 50 -10.16 -2.38 -2.88
N ILE A 51 -9.34 -2.00 -1.90
CA ILE A 51 -9.73 -1.01 -0.90
C ILE A 51 -9.84 0.40 -1.50
N ALA A 52 -9.00 0.73 -2.50
CA ALA A 52 -9.10 1.97 -3.27
C ALA A 52 -10.48 2.16 -3.91
N ARG A 53 -10.99 1.12 -4.58
CA ARG A 53 -12.33 1.15 -5.21
C ARG A 53 -13.46 1.31 -4.19
N HIS A 54 -13.23 0.92 -2.93
CA HIS A 54 -14.17 1.12 -1.83
C HIS A 54 -13.92 2.42 -1.04
N GLY A 55 -13.03 3.29 -1.54
CA GLY A 55 -12.78 4.62 -1.01
C GLY A 55 -11.75 4.68 0.12
N THR A 56 -11.02 3.61 0.39
CA THR A 56 -9.88 3.65 1.33
C THR A 56 -8.61 4.03 0.57
N VAL A 57 -8.01 5.14 0.99
CA VAL A 57 -6.78 5.70 0.42
C VAL A 57 -5.65 5.52 1.44
N LEU A 58 -4.54 4.93 1.00
CA LEU A 58 -3.31 4.80 1.78
C LEU A 58 -2.50 6.10 1.69
N MET A 59 -1.89 6.50 2.79
CA MET A 59 -1.11 7.73 2.92
C MET A 59 0.37 7.39 3.09
N SER A 60 1.26 8.26 2.63
CA SER A 60 2.72 8.09 2.77
C SER A 60 3.19 7.99 4.22
N ASP A 61 2.46 8.57 5.18
CA ASP A 61 2.76 8.48 6.62
C ASP A 61 2.38 7.13 7.25
N GLY A 62 1.88 6.18 6.44
CA GLY A 62 1.41 4.87 6.89
C GLY A 62 -0.04 4.84 7.37
N SER A 63 -0.72 5.98 7.44
CA SER A 63 -2.14 6.03 7.76
C SER A 63 -3.02 5.66 6.56
N GLN A 64 -4.31 5.47 6.82
CA GLN A 64 -5.30 5.28 5.77
C GLN A 64 -6.57 6.09 6.08
N VAL A 65 -7.19 6.63 5.04
CA VAL A 65 -8.40 7.43 5.16
C VAL A 65 -9.50 6.87 4.28
N ARG A 66 -10.75 7.03 4.71
CA ARG A 66 -11.92 6.72 3.88
C ARG A 66 -12.44 7.99 3.23
N ILE A 67 -12.05 8.25 1.99
CA ILE A 67 -12.30 9.52 1.29
C ILE A 67 -13.80 9.81 1.07
N THR A 68 -14.65 8.79 1.19
CA THR A 68 -16.11 8.91 1.13
C THR A 68 -16.76 9.40 2.43
N LYS A 69 -16.00 9.66 3.51
CA LYS A 69 -16.52 10.32 4.71
C LYS A 69 -16.86 11.80 4.45
N SER A 70 -17.75 12.37 5.27
CA SER A 70 -18.26 13.74 5.09
C SER A 70 -17.19 14.81 5.35
N GLU A 71 -16.27 14.55 6.27
CA GLU A 71 -15.17 15.45 6.62
C GLU A 71 -14.33 15.86 5.39
N PHE A 72 -14.17 14.97 4.41
CA PHE A 72 -13.37 15.24 3.22
C PHE A 72 -14.09 16.03 2.12
N GLN A 73 -15.41 16.26 2.22
CA GLN A 73 -16.15 16.96 1.15
C GLN A 73 -15.68 18.40 0.93
N ASN A 74 -15.23 19.08 1.99
CA ASN A 74 -14.74 20.46 1.94
C ASN A 74 -13.26 20.56 2.34
N ASP A 75 -12.55 19.42 2.34
CA ASP A 75 -11.13 19.39 2.63
C ASP A 75 -10.33 19.76 1.37
N HIS A 76 -9.84 21.00 1.34
CA HIS A 76 -9.01 21.53 0.25
C HIS A 76 -7.51 21.32 0.47
N SER A 77 -7.11 20.42 1.38
CA SER A 77 -5.74 19.94 1.44
C SER A 77 -5.46 18.94 0.30
N PRO A 78 -4.19 18.77 -0.12
CA PRO A 78 -3.80 17.69 -1.02
C PRO A 78 -4.26 16.32 -0.52
N ILE A 79 -4.52 15.38 -1.44
CA ILE A 79 -4.81 13.98 -1.08
C ILE A 79 -3.76 13.46 -0.12
N ASP A 80 -2.49 13.64 -0.50
CA ASP A 80 -1.33 13.27 0.31
C ASP A 80 -0.13 14.13 -0.14
N PRO A 81 0.36 15.07 0.70
CA PRO A 81 1.40 16.03 0.33
C PRO A 81 2.76 15.38 0.07
N ASP A 82 3.03 14.24 0.71
CA ASP A 82 4.28 13.50 0.62
C ASP A 82 4.13 12.24 -0.26
N SER A 83 3.03 12.15 -1.02
CA SER A 83 2.78 11.03 -1.92
C SER A 83 3.89 10.88 -2.95
N PRO A 84 4.27 9.64 -3.35
CA PRO A 84 5.08 9.43 -4.54
C PRO A 84 4.39 9.90 -5.83
N SER A 85 3.05 9.88 -5.86
CA SER A 85 2.25 10.32 -7.01
C SER A 85 2.14 11.84 -7.02
N GLN A 86 2.63 12.48 -8.09
CA GLN A 86 2.46 13.93 -8.29
C GLN A 86 0.98 14.34 -8.25
N PHE A 87 0.11 13.48 -8.77
CA PHE A 87 -1.33 13.71 -8.75
C PHE A 87 -1.86 13.95 -7.33
N SER A 88 -1.48 13.09 -6.39
CA SER A 88 -1.96 13.15 -5.01
C SER A 88 -1.39 14.34 -4.22
N ARG A 89 -0.24 14.86 -4.66
CA ARG A 89 0.35 16.09 -4.10
C ARG A 89 -0.36 17.36 -4.58
N THR A 90 -1.00 17.34 -5.74
CA THR A 90 -1.62 18.54 -6.35
C THR A 90 -3.14 18.56 -6.30
N HIS A 91 -3.80 17.39 -6.23
CA HIS A 91 -5.26 17.30 -6.21
C HIS A 91 -5.80 17.26 -4.80
N LEU A 92 -6.99 17.85 -4.63
CA LEU A 92 -7.61 18.03 -3.33
C LEU A 92 -8.33 16.76 -2.85
N LYS A 93 -8.37 16.55 -1.54
CA LYS A 93 -9.21 15.49 -0.94
C LYS A 93 -10.69 15.68 -1.29
N SER A 94 -11.18 16.92 -1.30
CA SER A 94 -12.55 17.26 -1.71
C SER A 94 -12.85 16.87 -3.15
N TYR A 95 -11.90 17.03 -4.06
CA TYR A 95 -12.06 16.61 -5.45
C TYR A 95 -12.15 15.09 -5.56
N LEU A 96 -11.24 14.35 -4.90
CA LEU A 96 -11.32 12.88 -4.88
C LEU A 96 -12.60 12.38 -4.20
N SER A 97 -13.00 12.99 -3.09
CA SER A 97 -14.25 12.68 -2.38
C SER A 97 -15.47 12.86 -3.30
N HIS A 98 -15.51 13.97 -4.04
CA HIS A 98 -16.55 14.24 -5.02
C HIS A 98 -16.61 13.14 -6.10
N LEU A 99 -15.48 12.83 -6.74
CA LEU A 99 -15.43 11.78 -7.78
C LEU A 99 -15.92 10.43 -7.26
N MET A 100 -15.47 10.02 -6.07
CA MET A 100 -15.87 8.75 -5.46
C MET A 100 -17.36 8.70 -5.09
N ARG A 101 -17.93 9.81 -4.61
CA ARG A 101 -19.36 9.91 -4.27
C ARG A 101 -20.25 9.98 -5.51
N SER A 102 -19.75 10.58 -6.59
CA SER A 102 -20.42 10.66 -7.88
C SER A 102 -20.33 9.35 -8.69
N ASN A 103 -19.66 8.31 -8.17
CA ASN A 103 -19.39 7.04 -8.85
C ASN A 103 -18.64 7.22 -10.19
N GLU A 104 -17.76 8.22 -10.25
CA GLU A 104 -16.90 8.45 -11.41
C GLU A 104 -15.68 7.53 -11.36
N ARG A 105 -15.44 6.76 -12.43
CA ARG A 105 -14.32 5.79 -12.52
C ARG A 105 -12.95 6.45 -12.35
N LEU A 106 -12.87 7.75 -12.63
CA LEU A 106 -11.66 8.54 -12.43
C LEU A 106 -11.25 8.58 -10.94
N GLY A 107 -12.22 8.65 -10.02
CA GLY A 107 -11.95 8.62 -8.58
C GLY A 107 -11.30 7.31 -8.15
N GLU A 108 -11.83 6.18 -8.63
CA GLU A 108 -11.25 4.86 -8.37
C GLU A 108 -9.81 4.77 -8.90
N THR A 109 -9.59 5.24 -10.14
CA THR A 109 -8.27 5.24 -10.78
C THR A 109 -7.25 6.01 -9.95
N TYR A 110 -7.62 7.20 -9.48
CA TYR A 110 -6.74 8.02 -8.65
C TYR A 110 -6.45 7.40 -7.28
N ALA A 111 -7.47 6.85 -6.62
CA ALA A 111 -7.26 6.13 -5.37
C ALA A 111 -6.36 4.90 -5.55
N GLN A 112 -6.50 4.18 -6.66
CA GLN A 112 -5.67 3.02 -7.00
C GLN A 112 -4.22 3.41 -7.27
N MET A 113 -3.98 4.49 -8.03
CA MET A 113 -2.64 5.01 -8.28
C MET A 113 -1.95 5.43 -6.98
N GLN A 114 -2.68 6.08 -6.08
CA GLN A 114 -2.17 6.46 -4.76
C GLN A 114 -1.79 5.21 -3.94
N ASN A 115 -2.72 4.26 -3.78
CA ASN A 115 -2.47 3.07 -2.96
C ASN A 115 -1.32 2.22 -3.51
N LEU A 116 -1.28 2.00 -4.83
CA LEU A 116 -0.18 1.27 -5.46
C LEU A 116 1.15 2.01 -5.27
N GLY A 117 1.16 3.34 -5.46
CA GLY A 117 2.34 4.16 -5.27
C GLY A 117 2.91 4.04 -3.85
N VAL A 118 2.06 4.18 -2.84
CA VAL A 118 2.46 4.04 -1.43
C VAL A 118 3.00 2.63 -1.13
N THR A 119 2.33 1.58 -1.59
CA THR A 119 2.82 0.19 -1.42
C THR A 119 4.18 -0.03 -2.07
N LEU A 120 4.39 0.49 -3.30
CA LEU A 120 5.67 0.34 -4.00
C LEU A 120 6.80 1.11 -3.32
N ILE A 121 6.54 2.33 -2.83
CA ILE A 121 7.54 3.10 -2.07
C ILE A 121 7.92 2.37 -0.78
N ALA A 122 6.95 1.83 -0.03
CA ALA A 122 7.25 1.09 1.20
C ALA A 122 8.21 -0.09 0.95
N MET A 123 8.04 -0.81 -0.17
CA MET A 123 8.95 -1.89 -0.57
C MET A 123 10.32 -1.37 -1.05
N GLN A 124 10.37 -0.21 -1.72
CA GLN A 124 11.63 0.42 -2.12
C GLN A 124 12.44 0.90 -0.91
N GLU A 125 11.79 1.50 0.08
CA GLU A 125 12.42 1.93 1.33
C GLU A 125 12.96 0.73 2.10
N LEU A 126 12.18 -0.34 2.21
CA LEU A 126 12.61 -1.57 2.86
C LEU A 126 13.84 -2.17 2.20
N ARG A 127 13.88 -2.20 0.85
CA ARG A 127 15.07 -2.63 0.11
C ARG A 127 16.29 -1.78 0.43
N LYS A 128 16.15 -0.45 0.45
CA LYS A 128 17.25 0.46 0.78
C LYS A 128 17.77 0.24 2.19
N THR A 129 16.89 -0.01 3.17
CA THR A 129 17.32 -0.32 4.54
C THR A 129 18.18 -1.57 4.58
N ILE A 130 17.75 -2.64 3.92
CA ILE A 130 18.51 -3.90 3.85
C ILE A 130 19.88 -3.69 3.17
N GLU A 131 19.91 -2.95 2.06
CA GLU A 131 21.17 -2.66 1.34
C GLU A 131 22.15 -1.79 2.14
N ASN A 132 21.65 -0.90 3.02
CA ASN A 132 22.48 -0.03 3.85
C ASN A 132 22.93 -0.68 5.17
N ASP A 133 22.23 -1.72 5.64
CA ASP A 133 22.57 -2.49 6.84
C ASP A 133 23.59 -3.62 6.56
N ILE A 134 23.90 -3.89 5.29
CA ILE A 134 24.95 -4.83 4.81
C ILE A 134 26.28 -4.08 4.61
#